data_AF-A0A1I4ZLF5-F1
#
_entry.id   AF-A0A1I4ZLF5-F1
#
_cell.length_a   1.000
_cell.length_b   1.000
_cell.length_c   1.000
_cell.angle_alpha   90.00
_cell.angle_beta   90.00
_cell.angle_gamma   90.00
#
_symmetry.space_group_name_H-M   'P 1'
#
loop_
_entity.id
_entity.type
_entity.pdbx_description
1 polymer ?
#
loop_
_entity_poly.entity_id
_entity_poly.type
_entity_poly.pdbx_seq_one_letter_code
_entity_poly.pdbx_strand_id
1 'polypeptide(L)'
;MIRLYPNEQVKEFDVHESLQLRYAITSRGRLISFKDRIEEGRELKGSMIDGYRIFRYKINSGEKPVNRHLFFYKLIAEHFIPKHSEDQVHILHLDYVRDNDSLRNLKWATREEFLEHNRKSPHVIQARKNLLAHNIKSDGRKLTSTNVIRIKKMLQNPNRKTRIKMIAKQFGVSEMQIFRIKSGENWGHIVV
;
A
#
# COMPACT_ATOMS: atom_id res chain seq x y z
N MET A 1 11.27 -20.83 -27.73
CA MET A 1 10.29 -20.10 -28.55
C MET A 1 9.13 -19.66 -27.69
N ILE A 2 8.77 -18.38 -27.79
CA ILE A 2 7.60 -17.80 -27.15
C ILE A 2 6.35 -18.22 -27.92
N ARG A 3 5.37 -18.72 -27.19
CA ARG A 3 4.01 -18.93 -27.69
C ARG A 3 3.10 -17.87 -27.07
N LEU A 4 2.39 -17.16 -27.93
CA LEU A 4 1.35 -16.22 -27.51
C LEU A 4 0.08 -17.00 -27.20
N TYR A 5 -0.64 -16.54 -26.18
CA TYR A 5 -1.94 -17.12 -25.87
C TYR A 5 -3.02 -16.61 -26.84
N PRO A 6 -4.16 -17.32 -26.96
CA PRO A 6 -5.30 -16.81 -27.71
C PRO A 6 -5.75 -15.43 -27.20
N ASN A 7 -5.98 -14.50 -28.13
CA ASN A 7 -6.36 -13.11 -27.89
C ASN A 7 -5.36 -12.29 -27.05
N GLU A 8 -4.11 -12.75 -26.92
CA GLU A 8 -3.04 -11.97 -26.32
C GLU A 8 -2.57 -10.91 -27.31
N GLN A 9 -2.82 -9.64 -26.97
CA GLN A 9 -2.34 -8.53 -27.78
C GLN A 9 -0.90 -8.23 -27.42
N VAL A 10 -0.09 -7.86 -28.41
CA VAL A 10 1.33 -7.58 -28.25
C VAL A 10 1.62 -6.21 -28.82
N LYS A 11 2.36 -5.39 -28.06
CA LYS A 11 2.83 -4.08 -28.50
C LYS A 11 4.33 -3.98 -28.24
N GLU A 12 5.05 -3.69 -29.31
CA GLU A 12 6.46 -3.34 -29.23
C GLU A 12 6.61 -1.91 -28.74
N PHE A 13 7.71 -1.63 -28.02
CA PHE A 13 8.03 -0.31 -27.51
C PHE A 13 9.53 -0.10 -27.43
N ASP A 14 9.94 1.16 -27.61
CA ASP A 14 11.33 1.56 -27.48
C ASP A 14 11.67 1.82 -26.01
N VAL A 15 12.77 1.23 -25.55
CA VAL A 15 13.26 1.42 -24.17
C VAL A 15 14.34 2.49 -24.12
N HIS A 16 15.41 2.28 -24.91
CA HIS A 16 16.54 3.19 -25.03
C HIS A 16 17.41 2.75 -26.21
N GLU A 17 17.97 3.70 -26.95
CA GLU A 17 18.83 3.47 -28.14
C GLU A 17 20.08 2.62 -27.85
N SER A 18 20.57 2.63 -26.61
CA SER A 18 21.76 1.87 -26.22
C SER A 18 21.51 0.36 -26.03
N LEU A 19 20.27 -0.10 -26.12
CA LEU A 19 19.92 -1.50 -25.93
C LEU A 19 19.91 -2.23 -27.28
N GLN A 20 20.57 -3.38 -27.34
CA GLN A 20 20.70 -4.17 -28.58
C GLN A 20 19.46 -5.00 -28.93
N LEU A 21 18.56 -5.21 -27.95
CA LEU A 21 17.37 -6.03 -28.12
C LEU A 21 16.14 -5.14 -28.24
N ARG A 22 15.14 -5.65 -28.95
CA ARG A 22 13.79 -5.09 -29.06
C ARG A 22 12.93 -5.67 -27.95
N TYR A 23 11.91 -4.91 -27.53
CA TYR A 23 11.07 -5.28 -26.40
C TYR A 23 9.59 -5.13 -26.73
N ALA A 24 8.80 -6.10 -26.30
CA ALA A 24 7.35 -6.08 -26.44
C ALA A 24 6.67 -6.41 -25.13
N ILE A 25 5.58 -5.72 -24.85
CA ILE A 25 4.70 -5.95 -23.71
C ILE A 25 3.38 -6.56 -24.22
N THR A 26 2.86 -7.53 -23.48
CA THR A 26 1.61 -8.21 -23.83
C THR A 26 0.46 -7.74 -22.95
N SER A 27 -0.78 -7.89 -23.44
CA SER A 27 -1.99 -7.59 -22.66
C SER A 27 -2.19 -8.48 -21.42
N ARG A 28 -1.37 -9.54 -21.25
CA ARG A 28 -1.35 -10.38 -20.03
C ARG A 28 -0.20 -10.02 -19.08
N GLY A 29 0.53 -8.95 -19.37
CA GLY A 29 1.64 -8.48 -18.55
C GLY A 29 2.88 -9.35 -18.60
N ARG A 30 3.18 -9.90 -19.78
CA ARG A 30 4.46 -10.53 -20.10
C ARG A 30 5.31 -9.54 -20.87
N LEU A 31 6.56 -9.36 -20.45
CA LEU A 31 7.57 -8.63 -21.18
C LEU A 31 8.41 -9.61 -21.98
N ILE A 32 8.64 -9.34 -23.26
CA ILE A 32 9.38 -10.21 -24.18
C ILE A 32 10.54 -9.40 -24.76
N SER A 33 11.75 -9.95 -24.73
CA SER A 33 12.92 -9.40 -25.43
C SER A 33 13.27 -10.28 -26.64
N PHE A 34 13.58 -9.67 -27.77
CA PHE A 34 13.88 -10.39 -29.01
C PHE A 34 14.84 -9.59 -29.91
N LYS A 35 15.40 -10.24 -30.94
CA LYS A 35 16.25 -9.59 -31.96
C LYS A 35 15.43 -9.26 -33.20
N ASP A 36 15.01 -10.31 -33.92
CA ASP A 36 14.29 -10.15 -35.19
C ASP A 36 12.80 -10.47 -35.03
N ARG A 37 12.49 -11.66 -34.52
CA ARG A 37 11.13 -12.19 -34.36
C ARG A 37 10.75 -12.40 -32.91
N ILE A 38 9.52 -12.02 -32.52
CA ILE A 38 9.02 -12.11 -31.15
C ILE A 38 8.95 -13.58 -30.67
N GLU A 39 8.62 -14.50 -31.58
CA GLU A 39 8.48 -15.94 -31.32
C GLU A 39 9.80 -16.60 -30.94
N GLU A 40 10.92 -16.04 -31.39
CA GLU A 40 12.27 -16.49 -31.06
C GLU A 40 12.82 -15.82 -29.79
N GLY A 41 12.08 -14.85 -29.26
CA GLY A 41 12.44 -14.10 -28.08
C GLY A 41 12.40 -14.91 -26.77
N ARG A 42 12.64 -14.17 -25.68
CA ARG A 42 12.59 -14.67 -24.31
C ARG A 42 11.65 -13.80 -23.48
N GLU A 43 10.84 -14.45 -22.64
CA GLU A 43 10.04 -13.77 -21.65
C GLU A 43 10.93 -13.32 -20.48
N LEU A 44 10.88 -12.02 -20.19
CA LEU A 44 11.53 -11.39 -19.06
C LEU A 44 10.53 -11.31 -17.91
N LYS A 45 10.85 -12.03 -16.81
CA LYS A 45 10.01 -12.00 -15.59
C LYS A 45 10.12 -10.68 -14.82
N GLY A 46 11.18 -9.91 -15.06
CA GLY A 46 11.46 -8.69 -14.31
C GLY A 46 11.93 -8.97 -12.87
N SER A 47 11.95 -7.91 -12.07
CA SER A 47 12.20 -7.93 -10.63
C SER A 47 11.09 -7.18 -9.89
N MET A 48 11.08 -7.21 -8.57
CA MET A 48 10.06 -6.54 -7.76
C MET A 48 10.60 -5.26 -7.11
N ILE A 49 9.78 -4.21 -7.06
CA ILE A 49 9.95 -3.03 -6.19
C ILE A 49 8.59 -2.67 -5.58
N ASP A 50 8.52 -2.61 -4.25
CA ASP A 50 7.28 -2.28 -3.51
C ASP A 50 6.06 -3.12 -3.95
N GLY A 51 6.29 -4.39 -4.29
CA GLY A 51 5.26 -5.31 -4.77
C GLY A 51 4.88 -5.16 -6.25
N TYR A 52 5.49 -4.23 -7.01
CA TYR A 52 5.26 -4.10 -8.45
C TYR A 52 6.35 -4.81 -9.27
N ARG A 53 5.96 -5.39 -10.41
CA ARG A 53 6.90 -5.94 -11.40
C ARG A 53 7.55 -4.82 -12.21
N ILE A 54 8.87 -4.92 -12.35
CA ILE A 54 9.70 -3.96 -13.07
C ILE A 54 10.71 -4.61 -14.00
N PHE A 55 11.02 -3.91 -15.09
CA PHE A 55 12.14 -4.21 -15.97
C PHE A 55 13.29 -3.27 -15.66
N ARG A 56 14.41 -3.81 -15.17
CA ARG A 56 15.63 -3.03 -14.91
C ARG A 56 16.54 -3.09 -16.12
N TYR A 57 17.10 -1.94 -16.51
CA TYR A 57 18.09 -1.84 -17.57
C TYR A 57 19.14 -0.79 -17.20
N LYS A 58 20.30 -0.86 -17.85
CA LYS A 58 21.40 0.08 -17.67
C LYS A 58 21.55 0.93 -18.93
N ILE A 59 21.74 2.22 -18.74
CA ILE A 59 22.11 3.15 -19.81
C ILE A 59 23.56 3.58 -19.59
N ASN A 60 24.37 3.55 -20.65
CA ASN A 60 25.74 4.06 -20.61
C ASN A 60 25.70 5.56 -20.93
N SER A 61 25.64 6.40 -19.90
CA SER A 61 25.62 7.86 -20.03
C SER A 61 27.02 8.45 -19.86
N GLY A 62 27.98 8.00 -20.67
CA GLY A 62 29.35 8.54 -20.72
C GLY A 62 30.23 8.22 -19.50
N GLU A 63 29.95 8.86 -18.36
CA GLU A 63 30.84 8.80 -17.18
C GLU A 63 30.62 7.55 -16.32
N LYS A 64 29.35 7.14 -16.13
CA LYS A 64 28.97 5.95 -15.35
C LYS A 64 27.70 5.31 -15.90
N PRO A 65 27.57 3.98 -15.84
CA PRO A 65 26.32 3.30 -16.17
C PRO A 65 25.24 3.69 -15.15
N VAL A 66 24.11 4.18 -15.63
CA VAL A 66 22.98 4.58 -14.80
C VAL A 66 21.92 3.49 -14.84
N ASN A 67 21.45 3.05 -13.67
CA ASN A 67 20.35 2.10 -13.58
C ASN A 67 19.01 2.81 -13.79
N ARG A 68 18.17 2.25 -14.66
CA ARG A 68 16.79 2.68 -14.91
C ARG A 68 15.86 1.49 -14.74
N HIS A 69 14.57 1.78 -14.58
CA HIS A 69 13.55 0.74 -14.56
C HIS A 69 12.24 1.22 -15.15
N LEU A 70 11.48 0.29 -15.71
CA LEU A 70 10.12 0.49 -16.20
C LEU A 70 9.18 -0.41 -15.41
N PHE A 71 7.99 0.08 -15.09
CA PHE A 71 6.96 -0.70 -14.42
C PHE A 71 6.10 -1.41 -15.46
N PHE A 72 5.81 -2.70 -15.24
CA PHE A 72 5.04 -3.50 -16.18
C PHE A 72 3.63 -2.93 -16.35
N TYR A 73 2.93 -2.61 -15.26
CA TYR A 73 1.59 -2.01 -15.34
C TYR A 73 1.57 -0.68 -16.10
N LYS A 74 2.62 0.15 -15.99
CA LYS A 74 2.71 1.43 -16.71
C LYS A 74 2.83 1.18 -18.20
N LEU A 75 3.74 0.29 -18.60
CA LEU A 75 3.91 -0.10 -20.00
C LEU A 75 2.61 -0.62 -20.59
N ILE A 76 1.87 -1.45 -19.87
CA ILE A 76 0.60 -1.99 -20.36
C ILE A 76 -0.45 -0.89 -20.48
N ALA A 77 -0.63 -0.08 -19.44
CA ALA A 77 -1.63 0.99 -19.46
C ALA A 77 -1.34 2.02 -20.56
N GLU A 78 -0.09 2.37 -20.78
CA GLU A 78 0.34 3.32 -21.82
C GLU A 78 0.10 2.79 -23.24
N HIS A 79 0.26 1.48 -23.48
CA HIS A 79 0.16 0.91 -24.83
C HIS A 79 -1.22 0.35 -25.19
N PHE A 80 -2.04 0.00 -24.19
CA PHE A 80 -3.31 -0.70 -24.43
C PHE A 80 -4.55 0.02 -23.89
N ILE A 81 -4.40 0.99 -22.97
CA ILE A 81 -5.53 1.68 -22.35
C ILE A 81 -5.52 3.15 -22.76
N PRO A 82 -6.48 3.61 -23.59
CA PRO A 82 -6.58 5.02 -23.92
C PRO A 82 -6.95 5.82 -22.66
N LYS A 83 -6.38 7.03 -22.55
CA LYS A 83 -6.82 8.01 -21.55
C LYS A 83 -8.05 8.74 -22.08
N HIS A 84 -8.98 9.03 -21.17
CA HIS A 84 -10.18 9.81 -21.47
C HIS A 84 -10.08 11.26 -20.97
N SER A 85 -9.13 11.55 -20.07
CA SER A 85 -8.83 12.89 -19.58
C SER A 85 -7.34 13.01 -19.24
N GLU A 86 -6.79 14.22 -19.33
CA GLU A 86 -5.43 14.54 -18.90
C GLU A 86 -5.24 14.39 -17.38
N ASP A 87 -6.33 14.52 -16.60
CA ASP A 87 -6.31 14.34 -15.14
C ASP A 87 -6.05 12.88 -14.72
N GLN A 88 -6.14 11.94 -15.65
CA GLN A 88 -5.87 10.52 -15.41
C GLN A 88 -4.36 10.25 -15.40
N VAL A 89 -3.75 10.59 -14.28
CA VAL A 89 -2.31 10.48 -14.04
C VAL A 89 -1.90 9.22 -13.27
N HIS A 90 -2.86 8.50 -12.68
CA HIS A 90 -2.61 7.28 -11.92
C HIS A 90 -3.12 6.03 -12.64
N ILE A 91 -2.53 4.88 -12.35
CA ILE A 91 -3.01 3.58 -12.82
C ILE A 91 -3.37 2.73 -11.60
N LEU A 92 -4.54 2.11 -11.63
CA LEU A 92 -5.05 1.26 -10.57
C LEU A 92 -4.94 -0.20 -10.96
N HIS A 93 -4.50 -1.04 -10.01
CA HIS A 93 -4.79 -2.46 -9.99
C HIS A 93 -6.14 -2.66 -9.30
N LEU A 94 -7.16 -3.08 -10.06
CA LEU A 94 -8.55 -3.16 -9.61
C LEU A 94 -8.73 -4.18 -8.47
N ASP A 95 -7.95 -5.26 -8.49
CA ASP A 95 -7.94 -6.31 -7.46
C ASP A 95 -7.07 -6.03 -6.23
N TYR A 96 -6.39 -4.87 -6.18
CA TYR A 96 -5.42 -4.49 -5.14
C TYR A 96 -4.14 -5.34 -5.09
N VAL A 97 -3.87 -6.14 -6.12
CA VAL A 97 -2.68 -7.00 -6.24
C VAL A 97 -1.70 -6.36 -7.22
N ARG A 98 -0.59 -5.84 -6.69
CA ARG A 98 0.37 -4.98 -7.42
C ARG A 98 1.20 -5.68 -8.50
N ASP A 99 1.27 -7.01 -8.49
CA ASP A 99 1.97 -7.81 -9.49
C ASP A 99 1.02 -8.46 -10.52
N ASN A 100 -0.29 -8.28 -10.37
CA ASN A 100 -1.27 -8.67 -11.38
C ASN A 100 -1.42 -7.60 -12.46
N ASP A 101 -0.43 -7.50 -13.34
CA ASP A 101 -0.45 -6.52 -14.45
C ASP A 101 -1.25 -7.03 -15.67
N SER A 102 -2.36 -7.73 -15.46
CA SER A 102 -3.26 -8.06 -16.58
C SER A 102 -3.94 -6.79 -17.10
N LEU A 103 -4.05 -6.61 -18.43
CA LEU A 103 -4.74 -5.45 -19.03
C LEU A 103 -6.15 -5.25 -18.44
N ARG A 104 -6.86 -6.35 -18.16
CA ARG A 104 -8.22 -6.32 -17.60
C ARG A 104 -8.26 -5.85 -16.13
N ASN A 105 -7.13 -5.91 -15.44
CA ASN A 105 -6.98 -5.49 -14.05
C ASN A 105 -6.50 -4.04 -13.91
N LEU A 106 -6.16 -3.39 -15.02
CA LEU A 106 -5.58 -2.04 -15.00
C LEU A 106 -6.59 -1.00 -15.47
N LYS A 107 -6.57 0.18 -14.84
CA LYS A 107 -7.41 1.32 -15.22
C LYS A 107 -6.67 2.63 -14.98
N TRP A 108 -6.69 3.54 -15.96
CA TRP A 108 -6.31 4.94 -15.75
C TRP A 108 -7.31 5.64 -14.82
N ALA A 109 -6.79 6.44 -13.89
CA ALA A 109 -7.58 7.06 -12.84
C ALA A 109 -7.08 8.45 -12.49
N THR A 110 -8.01 9.31 -12.09
CA THR A 110 -7.70 10.59 -11.48
C THR A 110 -7.16 10.41 -10.05
N ARG A 111 -6.63 11.50 -9.47
CA ARG A 111 -6.18 11.49 -8.08
C ARG A 111 -7.30 11.15 -7.10
N GLU A 112 -8.51 11.63 -7.35
CA GLU A 112 -9.67 11.36 -6.49
C GLU A 112 -10.06 9.88 -6.54
N GLU A 113 -10.19 9.32 -7.74
CA GLU A 113 -10.47 7.89 -7.94
C GLU A 113 -9.40 7.00 -7.29
N PHE A 114 -8.11 7.36 -7.42
CA PHE A 114 -7.02 6.65 -6.77
C PHE A 114 -7.14 6.64 -5.23
N LEU A 115 -7.48 7.78 -4.63
CA LEU A 115 -7.65 7.88 -3.18
C LEU A 115 -8.85 7.06 -2.70
N GLU A 116 -9.97 7.11 -3.42
CA GLU A 116 -11.15 6.31 -3.10
C GLU A 116 -10.89 4.81 -3.23
N HIS A 117 -10.21 4.38 -4.30
CA HIS A 117 -9.83 3.00 -4.50
C HIS A 117 -8.96 2.51 -3.34
N ASN A 118 -7.92 3.27 -2.98
CA ASN A 118 -7.03 2.91 -1.87
C ASN A 118 -7.75 2.82 -0.52
N ARG A 119 -8.74 3.67 -0.26
CA ARG A 119 -9.55 3.58 0.97
C ARG A 119 -10.35 2.28 1.05
N LYS A 120 -10.76 1.73 -0.10
CA LYS A 120 -11.50 0.48 -0.21
C LYS A 120 -10.59 -0.77 -0.19
N SER A 121 -9.27 -0.59 -0.28
CA SER A 121 -8.32 -1.71 -0.25
C SER A 121 -8.48 -2.56 1.03
N PRO A 122 -8.66 -3.88 0.90
CA PRO A 122 -8.74 -4.79 2.04
C PRO A 122 -7.51 -4.70 2.95
N HIS A 123 -6.32 -4.53 2.36
CA HIS A 123 -5.08 -4.36 3.11
C HIS A 123 -5.06 -3.08 3.95
N VAL A 124 -5.56 -1.97 3.41
CA VAL A 124 -5.65 -0.70 4.13
C VAL A 124 -6.67 -0.79 5.26
N ILE A 125 -7.82 -1.41 5.00
CA ILE A 125 -8.85 -1.64 6.02
C ILE A 125 -8.29 -2.52 7.15
N GLN A 126 -7.60 -3.62 6.82
CA GLN A 126 -7.03 -4.51 7.81
C GLN A 126 -5.90 -3.85 8.60
N ALA A 127 -5.02 -3.08 7.94
CA ALA A 127 -3.96 -2.33 8.61
C ALA A 127 -4.54 -1.33 9.63
N ARG A 128 -5.63 -0.63 9.29
CA ARG A 128 -6.34 0.25 10.23
C ARG A 128 -6.92 -0.52 11.42
N LYS A 129 -7.55 -1.67 11.18
CA LYS A 129 -8.06 -2.54 12.27
C LYS A 129 -6.92 -3.01 13.18
N ASN A 130 -5.80 -3.43 12.61
CA ASN A 130 -4.62 -3.87 13.36
C ASN A 130 -4.01 -2.74 14.18
N LEU A 131 -3.92 -1.52 13.62
CA LEU A 131 -3.43 -0.35 14.34
C LEU A 131 -4.34 0.01 15.53
N LEU A 132 -5.66 -0.02 15.33
CA LEU A 132 -6.62 0.20 16.42
C LEU A 132 -6.48 -0.87 17.49
N ALA A 133 -6.41 -2.15 17.11
CA ALA A 133 -6.23 -3.25 18.05
C ALA A 133 -4.90 -3.16 18.81
N HIS A 134 -3.81 -2.77 18.14
CA HIS A 134 -2.52 -2.51 18.78
C HIS A 134 -2.64 -1.37 19.79
N ASN A 135 -3.18 -0.21 19.39
CA ASN A 135 -3.32 0.95 20.25
C ASN A 135 -4.23 0.70 21.46
N ILE A 136 -5.24 -0.16 21.34
CA ILE A 136 -6.07 -0.61 22.45
C ILE A 136 -5.26 -1.46 23.44
N LYS A 137 -4.38 -2.33 22.95
CA LYS A 137 -3.55 -3.22 23.78
C LYS A 137 -2.30 -2.55 24.34
N SER A 138 -1.84 -1.48 23.71
CA SER A 138 -0.63 -0.77 24.09
C SER A 138 -0.87 0.17 25.26
N ASP A 139 0.10 0.22 26.16
CA ASP A 139 0.13 1.23 27.20
C ASP A 139 0.33 2.62 26.59
N GLY A 140 -0.39 3.60 27.13
CA GLY A 140 -0.21 4.99 26.74
C GLY A 140 1.02 5.59 27.41
N ARG A 141 1.58 6.66 26.81
CA ARG A 141 2.76 7.36 27.33
C ARG A 141 2.63 7.85 28.79
N LYS A 142 1.41 8.15 29.25
CA LYS A 142 1.14 8.64 30.62
C LYS A 142 0.42 7.64 31.52
N LEU A 143 -0.40 6.75 30.95
CA LEU A 143 -1.17 5.77 31.69
C LEU A 143 -0.98 4.41 31.04
N THR A 144 -0.59 3.43 31.85
CA THR A 144 -0.59 2.02 31.48
C THR A 144 -1.94 1.39 31.78
N SER A 145 -2.20 0.24 31.18
CA SER A 145 -3.37 -0.59 31.45
C SER A 145 -3.49 -0.90 32.95
N THR A 146 -2.38 -1.21 33.61
CA THR A 146 -2.31 -1.43 35.07
C THR A 146 -2.69 -0.19 35.87
N ASN A 147 -2.22 1.00 35.47
CA ASN A 147 -2.61 2.26 36.12
C ASN A 147 -4.11 2.50 35.97
N VAL A 148 -4.68 2.24 34.79
CA VAL A 148 -6.12 2.38 34.55
C VAL A 148 -6.93 1.37 35.36
N ILE A 149 -6.48 0.12 35.47
CA ILE A 149 -7.12 -0.87 36.35
C ILE A 149 -7.14 -0.36 37.78
N ARG A 150 -6.01 0.17 38.27
CA ARG A 150 -5.91 0.74 39.62
C ARG A 150 -6.84 1.94 39.81
N ILE A 151 -6.90 2.85 38.84
CA ILE A 151 -7.83 3.99 38.83
C ILE A 151 -9.27 3.49 38.91
N LYS A 152 -9.66 2.51 38.07
CA LYS A 152 -11.02 1.96 38.05
C LYS A 152 -11.40 1.31 39.38
N LYS A 153 -10.52 0.49 39.99
CA LYS A 153 -10.75 -0.06 41.35
C LYS A 153 -10.91 1.03 42.41
N MET A 154 -10.07 2.06 42.37
CA MET A 154 -10.17 3.19 43.30
C MET A 154 -11.49 3.96 43.12
N LEU A 155 -11.99 4.08 41.89
CA LEU A 155 -13.25 4.75 41.58
C LEU A 155 -14.48 3.94 41.98
N GLN A 156 -14.44 2.60 41.86
CA GLN A 156 -15.51 1.67 42.22
C GLN A 156 -15.62 1.42 43.73
N ASN A 157 -14.61 1.75 44.53
CA ASN A 157 -14.65 1.54 45.98
C ASN A 157 -15.83 2.31 46.62
N PRO A 158 -16.81 1.65 47.24
CA PRO A 158 -17.98 2.30 47.83
C PRO A 158 -17.64 3.21 49.02
N ASN A 159 -16.52 2.93 49.72
CA ASN A 159 -16.04 3.71 50.86
C ASN A 159 -14.93 4.70 50.47
N ARG A 160 -14.89 5.15 49.21
CA ARG A 160 -13.82 6.01 48.69
C ARG A 160 -13.79 7.37 49.38
N LYS A 161 -12.72 7.62 50.14
CA LYS A 161 -12.40 8.94 50.73
C LYS A 161 -11.57 9.85 49.80
N THR A 162 -10.93 9.29 48.77
CA THR A 162 -10.11 10.04 47.81
C THR A 162 -10.95 10.81 46.79
N ARG A 163 -10.71 12.13 46.68
CA ARG A 163 -11.35 12.98 45.65
C ARG A 163 -10.73 12.74 44.27
N ILE A 164 -11.49 12.98 43.20
CA ILE A 164 -11.02 12.80 41.80
C ILE A 164 -9.74 13.60 41.53
N LYS A 165 -9.67 14.85 42.03
CA LYS A 165 -8.46 15.68 42.02
C LYS A 165 -7.21 14.99 42.58
N MET A 166 -7.37 14.23 43.66
CA MET A 166 -6.25 13.50 44.29
C MET A 166 -5.80 12.32 43.45
N ILE A 167 -6.75 11.58 42.85
CA ILE A 167 -6.45 10.49 41.92
C ILE A 167 -5.72 11.05 40.69
N ALA A 168 -6.23 12.12 40.10
CA ALA A 168 -5.61 12.79 38.95
C ALA A 168 -4.17 13.21 39.25
N LYS A 169 -3.93 13.84 40.41
CA LYS A 169 -2.57 14.23 40.86
C LYS A 169 -1.66 13.01 41.06
N GLN A 170 -2.17 11.93 41.66
CA GLN A 170 -1.39 10.70 41.91
C GLN A 170 -0.89 10.06 40.61
N PHE A 171 -1.69 10.09 39.55
CA PHE A 171 -1.34 9.50 38.26
C PHE A 171 -0.79 10.51 37.24
N GLY A 172 -0.57 11.77 37.62
CA GLY A 172 0.00 12.80 36.74
C GLY A 172 -0.88 13.16 35.53
N VAL A 173 -2.20 13.07 35.68
CA VAL A 173 -3.18 13.32 34.61
C VAL A 173 -4.19 14.41 35.00
N SER A 174 -4.94 14.92 34.03
CA SER A 174 -6.00 15.89 34.32
C SER A 174 -7.21 15.21 34.98
N GLU A 175 -8.00 15.98 35.74
CA GLU A 175 -9.25 15.48 36.32
C GLU A 175 -10.21 14.96 35.23
N MET A 176 -10.27 15.68 34.10
CA MET A 176 -11.06 15.27 32.94
C MET A 176 -10.66 13.89 32.42
N GLN A 177 -9.37 13.54 32.44
CA GLN A 177 -8.90 12.22 32.02
C GLN A 177 -9.41 11.11 32.95
N ILE A 178 -9.48 11.37 34.26
CA ILE A 178 -10.09 10.45 35.23
C ILE A 178 -11.60 10.31 34.99
N PHE A 179 -12.31 11.41 34.71
CA PHE A 179 -13.73 11.36 34.36
C PHE A 179 -14.00 10.56 33.08
N ARG A 180 -13.18 10.73 32.03
CA ARG A 180 -13.27 9.94 30.78
C ARG A 180 -12.99 8.45 30.99
N ILE A 181 -12.07 8.12 31.91
CA ILE A 181 -11.82 6.73 32.33
C ILE A 181 -13.00 6.16 33.11
N LYS A 182 -13.64 6.99 33.95
CA LYS A 182 -14.83 6.61 34.71
C LYS A 182 -16.04 6.36 33.81
N SER A 183 -16.28 7.22 32.82
CA SER A 183 -17.40 7.09 31.88
C SER A 183 -17.19 6.00 30.83
N GLY A 184 -15.96 5.52 30.66
CA GLY A 184 -15.60 4.55 29.62
C GLY A 184 -15.32 5.18 28.24
N GLU A 185 -15.42 6.52 28.11
CA GLU A 185 -15.03 7.25 26.89
C GLU A 185 -13.56 7.00 26.52
N ASN A 186 -12.69 6.94 27.53
CA ASN A 186 -11.29 6.57 27.37
C ASN A 186 -10.99 5.30 28.16
N TRP A 187 -10.19 4.39 27.59
CA TRP A 187 -9.90 3.08 28.19
C TRP A 187 -11.15 2.24 28.54
N GLY A 188 -12.25 2.42 27.82
CA GLY A 188 -13.50 1.66 28.02
C GLY A 188 -13.31 0.14 27.89
N HIS A 189 -12.34 -0.29 27.08
CA HIS A 189 -12.00 -1.70 26.87
C HIS A 189 -11.39 -2.40 28.10
N ILE A 190 -10.91 -1.67 29.11
CA ILE A 190 -10.39 -2.25 30.36
C ILE A 190 -11.55 -2.45 31.33
N VAL A 191 -11.91 -3.70 31.64
CA VAL A 191 -12.98 -4.02 32.60
C VAL A 191 -12.37 -4.47 33.92
N VAL A 192 -12.95 -4.04 35.05
CA VAL A 192 -12.46 -4.29 36.41
C VAL A 192 -13.60 -4.52 37.37
#